data_AF-A0AAJ1J5R3-F1
#
_entry.id   AF-A0AAJ1J5R3-F1
#
_cell.length_a   1.000
_cell.length_b   1.000
_cell.length_c   1.000
_cell.angle_alpha   90.00
_cell.angle_beta   90.00
_cell.angle_gamma   90.00
#
_symmetry.space_group_name_H-M   'P 1'
#
loop_
_entity.id
_entity.type
_entity.pdbx_description
1 polymer ?
#
loop_
_entity_poly.entity_id
_entity_poly.type
_entity_poly.pdbx_seq_one_letter_code
_entity_poly.pdbx_strand_id
1 'polypeptide(L)' 'MKTVNIEVQKVDDRMVITMTIGNVSAIYKCAGNVSYLKAHGRGNVRQVKALLREFVRNSEPVLM' A
#
# COMPACT_ATOMS: atom_id res chain seq x y z
N MET A 1 6.92 -19.41 -7.32
CA MET A 1 6.81 -18.38 -6.26
C MET A 1 6.40 -17.07 -6.95
N LYS A 2 5.38 -16.35 -6.48
CA LYS A 2 5.11 -15.00 -7.01
C LYS A 2 6.00 -14.02 -6.25
N THR A 3 6.72 -13.17 -6.98
CA THR A 3 7.52 -12.11 -6.38
C THR A 3 6.59 -11.12 -5.69
N VAL A 4 6.88 -10.83 -4.41
CA VAL A 4 6.20 -9.82 -3.60
C VAL A 4 7.21 -8.70 -3.37
N ASN A 5 6.90 -7.52 -3.87
CA ASN A 5 7.71 -6.33 -3.63
C ASN A 5 6.87 -5.34 -2.82
N ILE A 6 7.45 -4.85 -1.72
CA ILE A 6 6.86 -3.79 -0.91
C ILE A 6 7.91 -2.68 -0.80
N GLU A 7 7.53 -1.48 -1.20
CA GLU A 7 8.37 -0.29 -1.11
C GLU A 7 7.65 0.76 -0.28
N VAL A 8 8.38 1.36 0.67
CA VAL A 8 7.89 2.42 1.53
C VAL A 8 8.79 3.64 1.34
N GLN A 9 8.18 4.76 0.95
CA GLN A 9 8.83 6.05 0.85
C GLN A 9 8.11 7.03 1.77
N LYS A 10 8.86 7.68 2.67
CA LYS A 10 8.33 8.68 3.61
C LYS A 10 9.17 9.94 3.53
N VAL A 11 8.52 11.08 3.32
CA VAL A 11 9.12 12.41 3.30
C VAL A 11 8.17 13.35 4.02
N ASP A 12 8.60 13.91 5.15
CA ASP A 12 7.80 14.80 6.00
C ASP A 12 6.42 14.20 6.37
N ASP A 13 5.34 14.87 5.95
CA ASP A 13 3.95 14.49 6.13
C ASP A 13 3.41 13.56 5.03
N ARG A 14 4.28 13.18 4.07
CA ARG A 14 3.92 12.34 2.93
C ARG A 14 4.45 10.94 3.08
N MET A 15 3.60 9.97 2.78
CA MET A 15 3.95 8.56 2.76
C MET A 15 3.41 7.91 1.49
N VAL A 16 4.24 7.12 0.82
CA VAL A 16 3.86 6.29 -0.33
C VAL A 16 4.26 4.87 -0.03
N ILE A 17 3.29 3.95 -0.11
CA ILE A 17 3.52 2.52 0.04
C ILE A 17 3.06 1.84 -1.25
N THR A 18 3.97 1.13 -1.90
CA THR A 18 3.69 0.36 -3.11
C THR A 18 3.81 -1.12 -2.78
N MET A 19 2.79 -1.89 -3.13
CA MET A 19 2.78 -3.34 -3.02
C MET A 19 2.50 -3.97 -4.38
N THR A 20 3.40 -4.81 -4.85
CA THR A 20 3.25 -5.56 -6.10
C THR A 20 3.29 -7.05 -5.83
N ILE A 21 2.25 -7.77 -6.27
CA ILE A 21 2.14 -9.24 -6.16
C ILE A 21 1.80 -9.80 -7.55
N GLY A 22 2.82 -10.36 -8.22
CA GLY A 22 2.69 -10.77 -9.62
C GLY A 22 2.27 -9.60 -10.52
N ASN A 23 1.13 -9.73 -11.21
CA ASN A 23 0.64 -8.74 -12.19
C ASN A 23 -0.30 -7.68 -11.57
N VAL A 24 -0.37 -7.60 -10.23
CA VAL A 24 -1.23 -6.66 -9.53
C VAL A 24 -0.36 -5.72 -8.69
N SER A 25 -0.58 -4.43 -8.87
CA SER A 25 0.08 -3.37 -8.10
C SER A 25 -0.95 -2.54 -7.36
N ALA A 26 -0.71 -2.35 -6.07
CA ALA A 26 -1.49 -1.49 -5.19
C ALA A 26 -0.59 -0.39 -4.63
N ILE A 27 -1.12 0.82 -4.55
CA ILE A 27 -0.42 2.00 -4.05
C ILE A 27 -1.31 2.67 -3.02
N TYR A 28 -0.70 2.98 -1.88
CA TYR A 28 -1.24 3.84 -0.85
C TYR A 28 -0.42 5.12 -0.85
N LYS A 29 -1.09 6.27 -0.79
CA LYS A 29 -0.47 7.58 -0.60
C LYS A 29 -1.17 8.29 0.53
N CYS A 30 -0.40 8.90 1.42
CA CYS A 30 -0.89 9.79 2.47
C CYS A 30 -0.16 11.12 2.38
N ALA A 31 -0.87 12.22 2.61
CA ALA A 31 -0.31 13.55 2.82
C ALA A 31 -1.18 14.25 3.88
N GLY A 32 -0.66 14.38 5.10
CA GLY A 32 -1.42 14.87 6.25
C GLY A 32 -2.68 14.03 6.50
N ASN A 33 -3.86 14.65 6.38
CA ASN A 33 -5.16 14.00 6.62
C ASN A 33 -5.77 13.34 5.38
N VAL A 34 -5.15 13.48 4.22
CA VAL A 34 -5.67 12.93 2.97
C VAL A 34 -4.95 11.63 2.65
N SER A 35 -5.70 10.55 2.54
CA SER A 35 -5.19 9.25 2.11
C SER A 35 -5.88 8.76 0.84
N TYR A 36 -5.09 8.09 0.01
CA TYR A 36 -5.51 7.55 -1.28
C TYR A 36 -5.03 6.12 -1.41
N LEU A 37 -5.91 5.24 -1.90
CA LEU A 37 -5.56 3.84 -2.14
C LEU A 37 -6.14 3.35 -3.46
N LYS A 38 -5.25 2.96 -4.37
CA LYS A 38 -5.60 2.39 -5.68
C LYS A 38 -4.91 1.06 -5.89
N ALA A 39 -5.58 0.16 -6.59
CA ALA A 39 -4.99 -1.07 -7.09
C ALA A 39 -5.36 -1.24 -8.56
N HIS A 40 -4.46 -1.81 -9.35
CA HIS A 40 -4.63 -2.06 -10.78
C HIS A 40 -3.93 -3.36 -11.19
N GLY A 41 -4.30 -3.89 -12.36
CA GLY A 41 -3.83 -5.17 -12.87
C GLY A 41 -4.98 -6.16 -13.12
N ARG A 42 -4.64 -7.41 -13.47
CA ARG A 42 -5.60 -8.48 -13.73
C ARG A 42 -5.44 -9.61 -12.70
N GLY A 43 -6.57 -10.11 -12.19
CA GLY A 43 -6.61 -11.17 -11.18
C GLY A 43 -7.04 -10.66 -9.82
N ASN A 44 -6.25 -10.94 -8.78
CA ASN A 44 -6.63 -10.78 -7.37
C ASN A 44 -6.56 -9.33 -6.86
N VAL A 45 -6.98 -8.35 -7.65
CA VAL A 45 -6.89 -6.90 -7.37
C VAL A 45 -7.47 -6.55 -6.00
N ARG A 46 -8.64 -7.11 -5.65
CA ARG A 46 -9.29 -6.85 -4.36
C ARG A 46 -8.48 -7.40 -3.18
N GLN A 47 -7.85 -8.57 -3.32
CA GLN A 47 -7.04 -9.18 -2.26
C GLN A 47 -5.75 -8.37 -2.04
N VAL A 48 -5.04 -8.00 -3.11
CA VAL A 48 -3.83 -7.16 -2.97
C VAL A 48 -4.17 -5.79 -2.39
N LYS A 49 -5.31 -5.20 -2.79
CA LYS A 49 -5.82 -3.96 -2.18
C LYS A 49 -6.08 -4.12 -0.67
N ALA A 50 -6.63 -5.25 -0.25
CA ALA A 50 -6.91 -5.55 1.16
C ALA A 50 -5.61 -5.77 1.95
N LEU A 51 -4.64 -6.50 1.39
CA LEU A 51 -3.33 -6.72 2.00
C LEU A 51 -2.58 -5.40 2.21
N LEU A 52 -2.59 -4.51 1.20
CA LEU A 52 -1.98 -3.19 1.36
C LEU A 52 -2.67 -2.38 2.46
N ARG A 53 -4.00 -2.43 2.55
CA ARG A 53 -4.72 -1.73 3.62
C ARG A 53 -4.36 -2.27 5.01
N GLU A 54 -4.21 -3.59 5.13
CA GLU A 54 -3.76 -4.21 6.39
C GLU A 54 -2.33 -3.82 6.71
N PHE A 55 -1.43 -3.82 5.73
CA PHE A 55 -0.06 -3.37 5.91
C PHE A 55 -0.01 -1.92 6.41
N VAL A 56 -0.78 -1.01 5.79
CA VAL A 56 -0.88 0.39 6.21
C VAL A 56 -1.28 0.50 7.68
N ARG A 57 -2.36 -0.19 8.09
CA ARG A 57 -2.83 -0.21 9.49
C ARG A 57 -1.78 -0.66 10.49
N ASN A 58 -0.91 -1.58 10.10
CA ASN A 58 0.15 -2.11 10.96
C ASN A 58 1.47 -1.33 10.81
N SER A 59 1.61 -0.49 9.78
CA SER A 59 2.83 0.28 9.50
C SER A 59 2.87 1.64 10.21
N GLU A 60 1.70 2.20 10.53
CA GLU A 60 1.67 3.35 11.44
C GLU A 60 1.93 2.83 12.86
N PRO A 61 2.93 3.38 13.59
CA PRO A 61 2.92 3.18 15.02
C PRO A 61 1.60 3.76 15.48
N VAL A 62 0.81 2.95 16.18
CA VAL A 62 -0.39 3.37 16.90
C VAL A 62 -0.06 4.71 17.58
N LEU A 63 -0.51 5.82 16.99
CA LEU A 63 -0.49 7.14 17.60
C LEU A 63 -1.59 7.09 18.67
N MET A 64 -1.30 6.37 19.76
CA MET A 64 -1.94 6.55 21.06
C MET A 64 -1.14 7.56 21.85
#